data_AF-T1AFG6-F1
#
_entry.id   AF-T1AFG6-F1
#
_cell.length_a   1.000
_cell.length_b   1.000
_cell.length_c   1.000
_cell.angle_alpha   90.00
_cell.angle_beta   90.00
_cell.angle_gamma   90.00
#
_symmetry.space_group_name_H-M   'P 1'
#
loop_
_entity.id
_entity.type
_entity.pdbx_description
1 polymer ?
#
loop_
_entity_poly.entity_id
_entity_poly.type
_entity_poly.pdbx_seq_one_letter_code
_entity_poly.pdbx_strand_id
1 'polypeptide(L)'
;PTDELAAMLAIKDARKNYAKLRASSDAQAQFLWAVFRDLFHYTAYHLADIAATARDVDFAIRWGYGWKLGPFETWQAAGWQQIAKWIAEDIAAGKAMSKAPLPAWVTDGRTGVHGSDGSFAPKSGKHLPRSTHPVYQRQIYPDALLGERFDQGTTLWENAGVRLWTLGDDLGIVSFKTKMHTVNDAVLDGVQEAITRAERELQALVLWQSSEPFSAGADLKGALGLLQAGKVDAFAGHDRQLPGHQHAHQVRAGAGGRGGARAGAGRRLRVPDAQRAHRGRAGELHRAGRGRRGSAAGRRWPQGNRRALRAAGRRR
;
A
#
# COMPACT_ATOMS: atom_id res chain seq x y z
N PRO A 1 0.28 -21.20 -15.90
CA PRO A 1 -1.16 -21.04 -16.22
C PRO A 1 -1.36 -21.38 -17.70
N THR A 2 -2.52 -21.88 -18.10
CA THR A 2 -2.87 -21.99 -19.53
C THR A 2 -2.97 -20.60 -20.16
N ASP A 3 -2.80 -20.48 -21.49
CA ASP A 3 -2.89 -19.19 -22.18
C ASP A 3 -4.27 -18.55 -22.02
N GLU A 4 -5.33 -19.37 -22.02
CA GLU A 4 -6.70 -18.94 -21.72
C GLU A 4 -6.79 -18.31 -20.32
N LEU A 5 -6.26 -19.00 -19.29
CA LEU A 5 -6.26 -18.48 -17.93
C LEU A 5 -5.41 -17.21 -17.81
N ALA A 6 -4.24 -17.17 -18.44
CA ALA A 6 -3.39 -15.98 -18.45
C ALA A 6 -4.13 -14.76 -19.04
N ALA A 7 -4.87 -14.95 -20.14
CA ALA A 7 -5.70 -13.91 -20.73
C ALA A 7 -6.83 -13.47 -19.78
N MET A 8 -7.44 -14.39 -19.03
CA MET A 8 -8.45 -14.04 -18.02
C MET A 8 -7.85 -13.21 -16.88
N LEU A 9 -6.71 -13.63 -16.33
CA LEU A 9 -6.02 -12.94 -15.23
C LEU A 9 -5.52 -11.54 -15.61
N ALA A 10 -5.31 -11.28 -16.91
CA ALA A 10 -4.96 -9.96 -17.41
C ALA A 10 -6.15 -8.96 -17.46
N ILE A 11 -7.40 -9.45 -17.31
CA ILE A 11 -8.59 -8.59 -17.32
C ILE A 11 -8.67 -7.79 -16.02
N LYS A 12 -8.55 -6.47 -16.12
CA LYS A 12 -8.63 -5.54 -14.97
C LYS A 12 -10.04 -5.37 -14.43
N ASP A 13 -11.05 -5.51 -15.27
CA ASP A 13 -12.46 -5.40 -14.88
C ASP A 13 -12.87 -6.67 -14.12
N ALA A 14 -13.10 -6.55 -12.82
CA ALA A 14 -13.43 -7.68 -11.96
C ALA A 14 -14.68 -8.43 -12.46
N ARG A 15 -15.73 -7.70 -12.86
CA ARG A 15 -16.98 -8.30 -13.35
C ARG A 15 -16.74 -9.19 -14.57
N LYS A 16 -16.01 -8.69 -15.56
CA LYS A 16 -15.64 -9.47 -16.75
C LYS A 16 -14.73 -10.64 -16.42
N ASN A 17 -13.77 -10.44 -15.51
CA ASN A 17 -12.85 -11.49 -15.08
C ASN A 17 -13.59 -12.67 -14.44
N TYR A 18 -14.42 -12.42 -13.41
CA TYR A 18 -15.17 -13.48 -12.72
C TYR A 18 -16.20 -14.17 -13.61
N ALA A 19 -16.85 -13.43 -14.52
CA ALA A 19 -17.75 -14.02 -15.51
C ALA A 19 -17.02 -15.05 -16.40
N LYS A 20 -15.81 -14.72 -16.86
CA LYS A 20 -15.00 -15.66 -17.67
C LYS A 20 -14.51 -16.85 -16.85
N LEU A 21 -14.05 -16.62 -15.62
CA LEU A 21 -13.59 -17.71 -14.75
C LEU A 21 -14.71 -18.75 -14.53
N ARG A 22 -15.93 -18.29 -14.23
CA ARG A 22 -17.08 -19.19 -14.02
C ARG A 22 -17.50 -19.93 -15.28
N ALA A 23 -17.48 -19.26 -16.44
CA ALA A 23 -17.95 -19.83 -17.70
C ALA A 23 -16.95 -20.79 -18.36
N SER A 24 -15.68 -20.80 -17.92
CA SER A 24 -14.63 -21.59 -18.55
C SER A 24 -14.75 -23.09 -18.24
N SER A 25 -14.36 -23.89 -19.23
CA SER A 25 -14.15 -25.34 -19.09
C SER A 25 -12.72 -25.69 -18.65
N ASP A 26 -11.81 -24.71 -18.59
CA ASP A 26 -10.43 -24.91 -18.11
C ASP A 26 -10.42 -25.24 -16.61
N ALA A 27 -9.76 -26.34 -16.24
CA ALA A 27 -9.75 -26.83 -14.86
C ALA A 27 -9.10 -25.85 -13.87
N GLN A 28 -8.11 -25.06 -14.30
CA GLN A 28 -7.46 -24.05 -13.44
C GLN A 28 -8.38 -22.84 -13.24
N ALA A 29 -9.10 -22.40 -14.29
CA ALA A 29 -10.11 -21.34 -14.18
C ALA A 29 -11.27 -21.75 -13.27
N GLN A 30 -11.77 -22.99 -13.40
CA GLN A 30 -12.80 -23.55 -12.53
C GLN A 30 -12.34 -23.64 -11.07
N PHE A 31 -11.08 -24.04 -10.84
CA PHE A 31 -10.51 -24.06 -9.49
C PHE A 31 -10.48 -22.65 -8.88
N LEU A 32 -10.00 -21.65 -9.62
CA LEU A 32 -9.99 -20.27 -9.12
C LEU A 32 -11.40 -19.75 -8.82
N TRP A 33 -12.37 -20.00 -9.71
CA TRP A 33 -13.77 -19.66 -9.44
C TRP A 33 -14.28 -20.34 -8.16
N ALA A 34 -14.01 -21.63 -7.98
CA ALA A 34 -14.43 -22.37 -6.79
C ALA A 34 -13.85 -21.76 -5.50
N VAL A 35 -12.56 -21.42 -5.49
CA VAL A 35 -11.90 -20.77 -4.34
C VAL A 35 -12.59 -19.46 -3.98
N PHE A 36 -12.86 -18.59 -4.96
CA PHE A 36 -13.51 -17.30 -4.69
C PHE A 36 -14.98 -17.46 -4.29
N ARG A 37 -15.73 -18.34 -4.97
CA ARG A 37 -17.12 -18.67 -4.61
C ARG A 37 -17.20 -19.11 -3.15
N ASP A 38 -16.36 -20.05 -2.74
CA ASP A 38 -16.41 -20.61 -1.38
C ASP A 38 -15.89 -19.61 -0.35
N LEU A 39 -14.91 -18.76 -0.69
CA LEU A 39 -14.50 -17.63 0.16
C LEU A 39 -15.66 -16.64 0.40
N PHE A 40 -16.36 -16.23 -0.66
CA PHE A 40 -17.48 -15.29 -0.57
C PHE A 40 -18.64 -15.91 0.22
N HIS A 41 -18.96 -17.17 -0.06
CA HIS A 41 -19.98 -17.91 0.68
C HIS A 41 -19.64 -17.98 2.17
N TYR A 42 -18.42 -18.44 2.51
CA TYR A 42 -17.97 -18.60 3.89
C TYR A 42 -18.00 -17.28 4.66
N THR A 43 -17.43 -16.23 4.08
CA THR A 43 -17.36 -14.91 4.73
C THR A 43 -18.74 -14.30 4.94
N ALA A 44 -19.65 -14.42 3.97
CA ALA A 44 -21.02 -13.95 4.15
C ALA A 44 -21.76 -14.74 5.23
N TYR A 45 -21.67 -16.07 5.20
CA TYR A 45 -22.36 -16.94 6.15
C TYR A 45 -21.97 -16.63 7.60
N HIS A 46 -20.68 -16.44 7.86
CA HIS A 46 -20.16 -16.22 9.22
C HIS A 46 -20.09 -14.76 9.65
N LEU A 47 -20.38 -13.79 8.78
CA LEU A 47 -20.12 -12.36 9.08
C LEU A 47 -20.73 -11.92 10.41
N ALA A 48 -21.96 -12.36 10.72
CA ALA A 48 -22.66 -12.00 11.94
C ALA A 48 -22.00 -12.52 13.22
N ASP A 49 -21.27 -13.63 13.13
CA ASP A 49 -20.65 -14.27 14.28
C ASP A 49 -19.23 -13.74 14.53
N ILE A 50 -18.50 -13.41 13.46
CA ILE A 50 -17.06 -13.14 13.53
C ILE A 50 -16.69 -11.65 13.56
N ALA A 51 -17.61 -10.75 13.15
CA ALA A 51 -17.30 -9.34 13.01
C ALA A 51 -18.52 -8.43 13.23
N ALA A 52 -18.26 -7.14 13.50
CA ALA A 52 -19.31 -6.15 13.60
C ALA A 52 -19.77 -5.68 12.20
N THR A 53 -18.82 -5.54 11.26
CA THR A 53 -19.07 -5.06 9.91
C THR A 53 -18.25 -5.82 8.86
N ALA A 54 -18.67 -5.75 7.59
CA ALA A 54 -17.90 -6.26 6.46
C ALA A 54 -16.49 -5.64 6.37
N ARG A 55 -16.33 -4.37 6.78
CA ARG A 55 -15.04 -3.66 6.85
C ARG A 55 -14.03 -4.40 7.70
N ASP A 56 -14.46 -4.93 8.84
CA ASP A 56 -13.53 -5.55 9.80
C ASP A 56 -12.89 -6.81 9.20
N VAL A 57 -13.68 -7.59 8.45
CA VAL A 57 -13.18 -8.76 7.71
C VAL A 57 -12.24 -8.34 6.59
N ASP A 58 -12.62 -7.35 5.79
CA ASP A 58 -11.80 -6.90 4.67
C ASP A 58 -10.46 -6.31 5.12
N PHE A 59 -10.45 -5.50 6.19
CA PHE A 59 -9.21 -4.99 6.77
C PHE A 59 -8.37 -6.08 7.44
N ALA A 60 -8.99 -7.06 8.10
CA ALA A 60 -8.25 -8.20 8.64
C ALA A 60 -7.50 -8.96 7.52
N ILE A 61 -8.12 -9.14 6.36
CA ILE A 61 -7.51 -9.81 5.22
C ILE A 61 -6.46 -8.92 4.52
N ARG A 62 -6.75 -7.63 4.30
CA ARG A 62 -5.81 -6.68 3.70
C ARG A 62 -4.56 -6.49 4.54
N TRP A 63 -4.71 -6.20 5.84
CA TRP A 63 -3.60 -5.89 6.72
C TRP A 63 -2.91 -7.15 7.27
N GLY A 64 -3.65 -8.23 7.50
CA GLY A 64 -3.12 -9.48 8.03
C GLY A 64 -2.39 -10.31 6.97
N TYR A 65 -2.91 -10.33 5.74
CA TYR A 65 -2.42 -11.20 4.68
C TYR A 65 -1.92 -10.44 3.44
N GLY A 66 -1.92 -9.10 3.45
CA GLY A 66 -1.37 -8.28 2.36
C GLY A 66 -2.24 -8.29 1.10
N TRP A 67 -3.54 -8.56 1.22
CA TRP A 67 -4.44 -8.51 0.08
C TRP A 67 -4.69 -7.07 -0.35
N LYS A 68 -4.92 -6.87 -1.66
CA LYS A 68 -5.25 -5.55 -2.20
C LYS A 68 -6.69 -5.13 -1.88
N LEU A 69 -7.62 -6.06 -2.02
CA LEU A 69 -9.04 -5.90 -1.68
C LEU A 69 -9.43 -7.07 -0.78
N GLY A 70 -10.27 -6.81 0.22
CA GLY A 70 -10.83 -7.88 1.03
C GLY A 70 -11.87 -8.71 0.27
N PRO A 71 -12.36 -9.82 0.86
CA PRO A 71 -13.39 -10.66 0.25
C PRO A 71 -14.65 -9.88 -0.18
N PHE A 72 -15.15 -8.98 0.67
CA PHE A 72 -16.38 -8.25 0.37
C PHE A 72 -16.16 -7.14 -0.65
N GLU A 73 -15.06 -6.41 -0.57
CA GLU A 73 -14.64 -5.46 -1.61
C GLU A 73 -14.50 -6.15 -2.97
N THR A 74 -13.87 -7.33 -2.99
CA THR A 74 -13.67 -8.09 -4.23
C THR A 74 -15.01 -8.52 -4.83
N TRP A 75 -15.91 -9.05 -4.00
CA TRP A 75 -17.26 -9.43 -4.41
C TRP A 75 -18.04 -8.22 -4.93
N GLN A 76 -18.07 -7.12 -4.17
CA GLN A 76 -18.77 -5.90 -4.58
C GLN A 76 -18.23 -5.35 -5.91
N ALA A 77 -16.91 -5.32 -6.10
CA ALA A 77 -16.29 -4.90 -7.35
C ALA A 77 -16.63 -5.82 -8.53
N ALA A 78 -16.79 -7.13 -8.28
CA ALA A 78 -17.18 -8.12 -9.28
C ALA A 78 -18.66 -8.04 -9.69
N GLY A 79 -19.50 -7.39 -8.88
CA GLY A 79 -20.95 -7.29 -9.08
C GLY A 79 -21.71 -8.16 -8.09
N TRP A 80 -22.11 -7.53 -6.98
CA TRP A 80 -22.69 -8.18 -5.81
C TRP A 80 -23.80 -9.18 -6.14
N GLN A 81 -24.89 -8.71 -6.76
CA GLN A 81 -26.09 -9.51 -7.02
C GLN A 81 -25.82 -10.67 -7.98
N GLN A 82 -24.99 -10.45 -9.01
CA GLN A 82 -24.68 -11.48 -9.99
C GLN A 82 -23.85 -12.61 -9.37
N ILE A 83 -22.85 -12.26 -8.56
CA ILE A 83 -22.03 -13.24 -7.84
C ILE A 83 -22.89 -14.00 -6.80
N ALA A 84 -23.77 -13.30 -6.07
CA ALA A 84 -24.70 -13.93 -5.14
C ALA A 84 -25.59 -14.99 -5.83
N LYS A 85 -26.14 -14.64 -7.00
CA LYS A 85 -26.92 -15.56 -7.83
C LYS A 85 -26.09 -16.79 -8.23
N TRP A 86 -24.87 -16.59 -8.71
CA TRP A 86 -24.00 -17.69 -9.12
C TRP A 86 -23.57 -18.59 -7.97
N ILE A 87 -23.33 -18.04 -6.78
CA ILE A 87 -23.05 -18.83 -5.58
C ILE A 87 -24.28 -19.68 -5.23
N ALA A 88 -25.49 -19.13 -5.26
CA ALA A 88 -26.71 -19.88 -5.00
C ALA A 88 -26.95 -21.01 -6.01
N GLU A 89 -26.73 -20.74 -7.31
CA GLU A 89 -26.78 -21.77 -8.37
C GLU A 89 -25.77 -22.90 -8.11
N ASP A 90 -24.54 -22.55 -7.76
CA ASP A 90 -23.47 -23.52 -7.51
C ASP A 90 -23.70 -24.34 -6.23
N ILE A 91 -24.30 -23.74 -5.18
CA ILE A 91 -24.76 -24.47 -3.99
C ILE A 91 -25.85 -25.48 -4.38
N ALA A 92 -26.85 -25.06 -5.15
CA ALA A 92 -27.94 -25.93 -5.60
C ALA A 92 -27.44 -27.07 -6.50
N ALA A 93 -26.41 -26.81 -7.32
CA ALA A 93 -25.76 -27.80 -8.16
C ALA A 93 -24.75 -28.70 -7.40
N GLY A 94 -24.59 -28.53 -6.08
CA GLY A 94 -23.67 -29.33 -5.26
C GLY A 94 -22.18 -29.08 -5.54
N LYS A 95 -21.85 -27.94 -6.16
CA LYS A 95 -20.48 -27.56 -6.51
C LYS A 95 -19.74 -26.82 -5.39
N ALA A 96 -20.48 -26.19 -4.48
CA ALA A 96 -19.93 -25.49 -3.32
C ALA A 96 -19.45 -26.46 -2.22
N MET A 97 -18.49 -26.02 -1.40
CA MET A 97 -17.98 -26.83 -0.28
C MET A 97 -19.03 -27.13 0.80
N SER A 98 -20.08 -26.31 0.90
CA SER A 98 -21.16 -26.45 1.87
C SER A 98 -22.52 -26.25 1.21
N LYS A 99 -23.53 -26.95 1.72
CA LYS A 99 -24.94 -26.79 1.32
C LYS A 99 -25.68 -25.70 2.10
N ALA A 100 -25.00 -25.01 3.01
CA ALA A 100 -25.59 -23.90 3.74
C ALA A 100 -26.09 -22.83 2.74
N PRO A 101 -27.27 -22.23 2.96
CA PRO A 101 -27.74 -21.16 2.09
C PRO A 101 -26.94 -19.87 2.35
N LEU A 102 -26.84 -19.01 1.33
CA LEU A 102 -26.42 -17.64 1.55
C LEU A 102 -27.40 -16.96 2.54
N PRO A 103 -26.90 -16.16 3.49
CA PRO A 103 -27.77 -15.40 4.39
C PRO A 103 -28.72 -14.47 3.63
N ALA A 104 -29.93 -14.28 4.15
CA ALA A 104 -30.96 -13.45 3.50
C ALA A 104 -30.50 -12.01 3.22
N TRP A 105 -29.61 -11.47 4.07
CA TRP A 105 -29.05 -10.14 3.87
C TRP A 105 -28.28 -10.03 2.55
N VAL A 106 -27.68 -11.10 2.03
CA VAL A 106 -26.91 -11.04 0.78
C VAL A 106 -27.81 -10.72 -0.41
N THR A 107 -29.08 -11.14 -0.38
CA THR A 107 -30.03 -11.06 -1.49
C THR A 107 -31.21 -10.12 -1.23
N ASP A 108 -31.09 -9.18 -0.30
CA ASP A 108 -32.16 -8.25 0.09
C ASP A 108 -32.34 -7.05 -0.85
N GLY A 109 -31.76 -7.11 -2.06
CA GLY A 109 -31.77 -6.04 -3.04
C GLY A 109 -30.53 -5.15 -3.02
N ARG A 110 -29.63 -5.27 -2.03
CA ARG A 110 -28.37 -4.50 -2.01
C ARG A 110 -27.47 -4.75 -3.22
N THR A 111 -26.63 -3.78 -3.52
CA THR A 111 -25.65 -3.80 -4.61
C THR A 111 -24.20 -3.92 -4.12
N GLY A 112 -23.99 -3.98 -2.80
CA GLY A 112 -22.70 -4.05 -2.13
C GLY A 112 -22.86 -3.95 -0.62
N VAL A 113 -21.73 -3.90 0.09
CA VAL A 113 -21.65 -3.77 1.55
C VAL A 113 -20.74 -2.63 2.02
N HIS A 114 -20.13 -1.89 1.08
CA HIS A 114 -19.37 -0.67 1.34
C HIS A 114 -19.95 0.49 0.54
N GLY A 115 -20.01 1.66 1.15
CA GLY A 115 -20.50 2.90 0.56
C GLY A 115 -19.95 4.12 1.29
N SER A 116 -20.41 5.31 0.90
CA SER A 116 -19.99 6.57 1.52
C SER A 116 -20.44 6.71 2.98
N ASP A 117 -21.49 5.98 3.38
CA ASP A 117 -22.02 5.89 4.74
C ASP A 117 -21.35 4.79 5.60
N GLY A 118 -20.37 4.08 5.03
CA GLY A 118 -19.55 3.11 5.74
C GLY A 118 -19.75 1.69 5.25
N SER A 119 -19.96 0.74 6.17
CA SER A 119 -20.00 -0.69 5.81
C SER A 119 -21.06 -1.48 6.54
N PHE A 120 -21.63 -2.46 5.86
CA PHE A 120 -22.74 -3.26 6.35
C PHE A 120 -22.41 -4.04 7.62
N ALA A 121 -23.32 -3.95 8.59
CA ALA A 121 -23.33 -4.72 9.82
C ALA A 121 -24.54 -5.69 9.81
N PRO A 122 -24.33 -7.02 9.76
CA PRO A 122 -25.43 -7.98 9.66
C PRO A 122 -26.33 -8.01 10.90
N LYS A 123 -25.80 -7.71 12.10
CA LYS A 123 -26.59 -7.73 13.35
C LYS A 123 -27.64 -6.63 13.41
N SER A 124 -27.35 -5.46 12.83
CA SER A 124 -28.28 -4.32 12.82
C SER A 124 -29.00 -4.13 11.49
N GLY A 125 -28.53 -4.79 10.42
CA GLY A 125 -29.05 -4.60 9.07
C GLY A 125 -28.72 -3.23 8.46
N LYS A 126 -27.79 -2.47 9.05
CA LYS A 126 -27.46 -1.09 8.64
C LYS A 126 -26.00 -0.96 8.24
N HIS A 127 -25.67 0.09 7.50
CA HIS A 127 -24.28 0.52 7.34
C HIS A 127 -23.81 1.26 8.59
N LEU A 128 -22.59 0.97 9.03
CA LEU A 128 -21.94 1.64 10.14
C LEU A 128 -20.74 2.46 9.64
N PRO A 129 -20.58 3.72 10.11
CA PRO A 129 -19.44 4.56 9.76
C PRO A 129 -18.14 4.00 10.35
N ARG A 130 -17.01 4.64 10.06
CA ARG A 130 -15.72 4.29 10.68
C ARG A 130 -15.78 4.46 12.20
N SER A 131 -15.04 3.60 12.89
CA SER A 131 -14.88 3.71 14.34
C SER A 131 -14.30 5.08 14.69
N THR A 132 -14.93 5.74 15.65
CA THR A 132 -14.48 7.04 16.18
C THR A 132 -13.43 6.87 17.29
N HIS A 133 -12.97 5.64 17.57
CA HIS A 133 -11.98 5.39 18.62
C HIS A 133 -10.69 6.19 18.36
N PRO A 134 -10.07 6.81 19.39
CA PRO A 134 -8.92 7.71 19.20
C PRO A 134 -7.73 7.10 18.45
N VAL A 135 -7.58 5.77 18.48
CA VAL A 135 -6.52 5.08 17.73
C VAL A 135 -6.66 5.22 16.21
N TYR A 136 -7.89 5.21 15.69
CA TYR A 136 -8.15 5.34 14.25
C TYR A 136 -8.02 6.79 13.78
N GLN A 137 -8.30 7.76 14.65
CA GLN A 137 -8.08 9.18 14.36
C GLN A 137 -6.59 9.54 14.16
N ARG A 138 -5.68 8.66 14.58
CA ARG A 138 -4.23 8.83 14.31
C ARG A 138 -3.83 8.41 12.88
N GLN A 139 -4.73 7.77 12.14
CA GLN A 139 -4.53 7.47 10.72
C GLN A 139 -4.95 8.69 9.90
N ILE A 140 -4.00 9.59 9.67
CA ILE A 140 -4.20 10.78 8.83
C ILE A 140 -4.64 10.38 7.41
N TYR A 141 -4.14 9.24 6.94
CA TYR A 141 -4.50 8.65 5.66
C TYR A 141 -4.97 7.22 5.86
N PRO A 142 -6.27 6.99 6.10
CA PRO A 142 -6.81 5.66 6.26
C PRO A 142 -6.90 4.94 4.91
N ASP A 143 -6.68 3.62 4.92
CA ASP A 143 -6.91 2.77 3.75
C ASP A 143 -8.39 2.80 3.37
N ALA A 144 -8.73 3.41 2.24
CA ALA A 144 -10.10 3.54 1.78
C ALA A 144 -10.73 2.20 1.39
N LEU A 145 -12.01 2.05 1.77
CA LEU A 145 -12.91 1.05 1.21
C LEU A 145 -13.57 1.58 -0.06
N LEU A 146 -14.22 0.68 -0.81
CA LEU A 146 -15.05 1.06 -1.95
C LEU A 146 -16.13 2.08 -1.54
N GLY A 147 -16.12 3.24 -2.20
CA GLY A 147 -17.07 4.34 -1.96
C GLY A 147 -16.61 5.37 -0.94
N GLU A 148 -15.55 5.11 -0.17
CA GLU A 148 -14.95 6.10 0.73
C GLU A 148 -14.01 7.02 -0.05
N ARG A 149 -14.02 8.30 0.33
CA ARG A 149 -13.08 9.31 -0.17
C ARG A 149 -12.59 10.13 1.01
N PHE A 150 -11.30 10.39 1.04
CA PHE A 150 -10.66 11.22 2.05
C PHE A 150 -10.07 12.47 1.43
N ASP A 151 -9.97 13.52 2.23
CA ASP A 151 -9.33 14.75 1.83
C ASP A 151 -7.90 14.47 1.35
N GLN A 152 -7.56 15.04 0.21
CA GLN A 152 -6.26 14.93 -0.45
C GLN A 152 -5.34 16.10 -0.06
N GLY A 153 -5.80 16.97 0.84
CA GLY A 153 -5.11 18.16 1.31
C GLY A 153 -4.99 19.26 0.26
N THR A 154 -4.48 20.41 0.70
CA THR A 154 -4.34 21.61 -0.14
C THR A 154 -2.97 21.64 -0.79
N THR A 155 -2.92 21.78 -2.12
CA THR A 155 -1.66 21.97 -2.85
C THR A 155 -1.08 23.35 -2.52
N LEU A 156 0.16 23.38 -2.03
CA LEU A 156 0.93 24.60 -1.83
C LEU A 156 1.72 24.95 -3.08
N TRP A 157 2.27 23.93 -3.74
CA TRP A 157 3.05 24.06 -4.96
C TRP A 157 3.18 22.71 -5.68
N GLU A 158 3.37 22.71 -6.99
CA GLU A 158 3.72 21.49 -7.73
C GLU A 158 4.48 21.78 -9.02
N ASN A 159 5.20 20.78 -9.51
CA ASN A 159 5.78 20.75 -10.84
C ASN A 159 5.39 19.43 -11.55
N ALA A 160 6.11 19.07 -12.62
CA ALA A 160 5.88 17.82 -13.34
C ALA A 160 6.27 16.56 -12.53
N GLY A 161 7.21 16.68 -11.59
CA GLY A 161 7.76 15.57 -10.81
C GLY A 161 7.11 15.36 -9.45
N VAL A 162 6.74 16.44 -8.75
CA VAL A 162 6.23 16.39 -7.36
C VAL A 162 5.03 17.30 -7.14
N ARG A 163 4.31 17.00 -6.06
CA ARG A 163 3.32 17.87 -5.43
C ARG A 163 3.74 18.13 -3.98
N LEU A 164 3.84 19.40 -3.60
CA LEU A 164 3.94 19.86 -2.21
C LEU A 164 2.55 20.30 -1.74
N TRP A 165 2.08 19.72 -0.65
CA TRP A 165 0.73 19.94 -0.13
C TRP A 165 0.69 19.88 1.39
N THR A 166 -0.40 20.33 2.00
CA THR A 166 -0.59 20.35 3.46
C THR A 166 -2.00 19.93 3.85
N LEU A 167 -2.17 19.59 5.13
CA LEU A 167 -3.47 19.37 5.77
C LEU A 167 -3.93 20.58 6.60
N GLY A 168 -3.18 21.69 6.57
CA GLY A 168 -3.51 22.94 7.27
C GLY A 168 -2.82 23.11 8.63
N ASP A 169 -1.80 22.32 8.95
CA ASP A 169 -1.07 22.33 10.22
C ASP A 169 0.40 22.76 10.10
N ASP A 170 0.71 23.61 9.12
CA ASP A 170 2.06 24.10 8.78
C ASP A 170 3.08 22.98 8.50
N LEU A 171 2.60 21.76 8.19
CA LEU A 171 3.41 20.64 7.73
C LEU A 171 3.29 20.50 6.22
N GLY A 172 4.43 20.48 5.53
CA GLY A 172 4.49 20.17 4.11
C GLY A 172 4.61 18.67 3.88
N ILE A 173 3.90 18.19 2.87
CA ILE A 173 3.96 16.82 2.39
C ILE A 173 4.36 16.85 0.92
N VAL A 174 5.44 16.15 0.58
CA VAL A 174 5.90 15.98 -0.80
C VAL A 174 5.50 14.59 -1.28
N SER A 175 4.85 14.53 -2.44
CA SER A 175 4.46 13.28 -3.13
C SER A 175 4.94 13.31 -4.58
N PHE A 176 5.31 12.17 -5.13
CA PHE A 176 5.83 12.08 -6.50
C PHE A 176 4.69 11.82 -7.48
N LYS A 177 4.73 12.49 -8.63
CA LYS A 177 3.76 12.34 -9.73
C LYS A 177 4.23 11.30 -10.76
N THR A 178 5.48 10.86 -10.67
CA THR A 178 6.10 9.89 -11.58
C THR A 178 5.52 8.49 -11.41
N LYS A 179 5.50 7.72 -12.51
CA LYS A 179 5.05 6.33 -12.49
C LYS A 179 5.93 5.50 -11.56
N MET A 180 5.31 4.75 -10.64
CA MET A 180 6.01 3.99 -9.58
C MET A 180 6.87 4.86 -8.66
N HIS A 181 6.62 6.17 -8.63
CA HIS A 181 7.38 7.14 -7.85
C HIS A 181 8.89 7.05 -8.10
N THR A 182 9.27 6.91 -9.37
CA THR A 182 10.69 6.96 -9.78
C THR A 182 11.26 8.37 -9.63
N VAL A 183 12.55 8.45 -9.34
CA VAL A 183 13.26 9.72 -9.19
C VAL A 183 13.89 10.09 -10.54
N ASN A 184 13.50 11.22 -11.10
CA ASN A 184 14.07 11.86 -12.29
C ASN A 184 14.43 13.33 -11.97
N ASP A 185 14.97 14.06 -12.93
CA ASP A 185 15.38 15.47 -12.74
C ASP A 185 14.24 16.35 -12.17
N ALA A 186 13.02 16.22 -12.73
CA ALA A 186 11.87 16.99 -12.26
C ALA A 186 11.50 16.69 -10.79
N VAL A 187 11.73 15.46 -10.33
CA VAL A 187 11.57 15.08 -8.92
C VAL A 187 12.67 15.70 -8.07
N LEU A 188 13.92 15.66 -8.51
CA LEU A 188 15.05 16.26 -7.79
C LEU A 188 14.85 17.77 -7.63
N ASP A 189 14.57 18.47 -8.73
CA ASP A 189 14.28 19.91 -8.74
C ASP A 189 13.08 20.23 -7.83
N GLY A 190 12.04 19.42 -7.92
CA GLY A 190 10.83 19.59 -7.12
C GLY A 190 11.04 19.40 -5.62
N VAL A 191 11.88 18.45 -5.23
CA VAL A 191 12.24 18.24 -3.82
C VAL A 191 13.07 19.42 -3.29
N GLN A 192 14.01 19.95 -4.08
CA GLN A 192 14.82 21.11 -3.65
C GLN A 192 13.96 22.38 -3.48
N GLU A 193 13.04 22.64 -4.40
CA GLU A 193 12.09 23.74 -4.27
C GLU A 193 11.18 23.55 -3.05
N ALA A 194 10.71 22.33 -2.81
CA ALA A 194 9.89 22.03 -1.63
C ALA A 194 10.64 22.25 -0.30
N ILE A 195 11.93 21.89 -0.23
CA ILE A 195 12.78 22.16 0.94
C ILE A 195 12.93 23.67 1.13
N THR A 196 13.23 24.41 0.07
CA THR A 196 13.42 25.88 0.12
C THR A 196 12.16 26.58 0.64
N ARG A 197 10.97 26.16 0.20
CA ARG A 197 9.70 26.68 0.71
C ARG A 197 9.47 26.27 2.17
N ALA A 198 9.76 25.01 2.50
CA ALA A 198 9.56 24.52 3.85
C ALA A 198 10.41 25.29 4.88
N GLU A 199 11.65 25.62 4.56
CA GLU A 199 12.51 26.42 5.44
C GLU A 199 11.99 27.84 5.72
N ARG A 200 11.13 28.38 4.84
CA ARG A 200 10.56 29.73 4.96
C ARG A 200 9.18 29.73 5.61
N GLU A 201 8.36 28.74 5.27
CA GLU A 201 6.90 28.80 5.46
C GLU A 201 6.34 27.63 6.30
N LEU A 202 7.12 26.57 6.54
CA LEU A 202 6.61 25.33 7.17
C LEU A 202 7.46 24.91 8.37
N GLN A 203 6.86 24.13 9.28
CA GLN A 203 7.56 23.62 10.46
C GLN A 203 8.32 22.32 10.18
N ALA A 204 7.86 21.54 9.20
CA ALA A 204 8.55 20.34 8.75
C ALA A 204 8.09 19.93 7.35
N LEU A 205 8.90 19.08 6.73
CA LEU A 205 8.62 18.45 5.44
C LEU A 205 8.59 16.93 5.59
N VAL A 206 7.53 16.30 5.08
CA VAL A 206 7.34 14.85 5.07
C VAL A 206 7.33 14.36 3.63
N LEU A 207 8.13 13.35 3.31
CA LEU A 207 8.04 12.65 2.03
C LEU A 207 7.09 11.46 2.16
N TRP A 208 6.01 11.44 1.37
CA TRP A 208 4.95 10.44 1.47
C TRP A 208 4.25 10.18 0.12
N GLN A 209 3.74 8.97 -0.07
CA GLN A 209 3.00 8.57 -1.27
C GLN A 209 1.63 7.98 -0.92
N SER A 210 0.63 8.25 -1.76
CA SER A 210 -0.73 7.70 -1.62
C SER A 210 -0.89 6.27 -2.12
N SER A 211 0.13 5.73 -2.79
CA SER A 211 0.11 4.36 -3.30
C SER A 211 1.48 3.71 -3.21
N GLU A 212 1.50 2.37 -3.29
CA GLU A 212 2.73 1.61 -3.37
C GLU A 212 3.27 1.54 -4.81
N PRO A 213 4.59 1.36 -4.98
CA PRO A 213 5.64 1.35 -3.94
C PRO A 213 5.94 2.78 -3.44
N PHE A 214 6.68 2.96 -2.33
CA PHE A 214 7.14 4.29 -1.93
C PHE A 214 8.03 4.98 -2.98
N SER A 215 8.95 4.22 -3.59
CA SER A 215 9.73 4.62 -4.76
C SER A 215 10.35 3.39 -5.41
N ALA A 216 10.36 3.34 -6.74
CA ALA A 216 11.11 2.34 -7.50
C ALA A 216 12.59 2.72 -7.73
N GLY A 217 13.06 3.84 -7.17
CA GLY A 217 14.43 4.32 -7.33
C GLY A 217 14.62 5.22 -8.55
N ALA A 218 15.86 5.34 -9.02
CA ALA A 218 16.21 6.18 -10.17
C ALA A 218 15.49 5.72 -11.44
N ASP A 219 15.07 6.68 -12.28
CA ASP A 219 14.48 6.38 -13.58
C ASP A 219 15.55 5.88 -14.56
N LEU A 220 15.74 4.55 -14.56
CA LEU A 220 16.71 3.87 -15.43
C LEU A 220 16.41 4.05 -16.92
N LYS A 221 15.18 4.36 -17.32
CA LYS A 221 14.86 4.63 -18.73
C LYS A 221 15.36 6.01 -19.16
N GLY A 222 15.20 7.02 -18.30
CA GLY A 222 15.81 8.33 -18.50
C GLY A 222 17.34 8.25 -18.54
N ALA A 223 17.92 7.51 -17.61
CA ALA A 223 19.36 7.29 -17.55
C ALA A 223 19.91 6.54 -18.78
N LEU A 224 19.17 5.54 -19.28
CA LEU A 224 19.53 4.80 -20.50
C LEU A 224 19.38 5.65 -21.77
N GLY A 225 18.38 6.52 -21.85
CA GLY A 225 18.22 7.47 -22.96
C GLY A 225 19.38 8.47 -23.05
N LEU A 226 19.88 8.96 -21.91
CA LEU A 226 21.07 9.83 -21.84
C LEU A 226 22.35 9.10 -22.27
N LEU A 227 22.50 7.82 -21.88
CA LEU A 227 23.60 6.95 -22.31
C LEU A 227 23.55 6.65 -23.81
N GLN A 228 22.35 6.39 -24.37
CA GLN A 228 22.15 6.17 -25.81
C GLN A 228 22.39 7.45 -26.63
N ALA A 229 22.15 8.62 -26.05
CA ALA A 229 22.45 9.92 -26.64
C ALA A 229 23.93 10.35 -26.50
N GLY A 230 24.81 9.49 -25.96
CA GLY A 230 26.24 9.77 -25.81
C GLY A 230 26.60 10.79 -24.73
N LYS A 231 25.65 11.19 -23.87
CA LYS A 231 25.84 12.23 -22.84
C LYS A 231 26.33 11.64 -21.51
N VAL A 232 27.53 11.05 -21.53
CA VAL A 232 28.13 10.32 -20.40
C VAL A 232 28.39 11.22 -19.17
N ASP A 233 28.70 12.50 -19.40
CA ASP A 233 28.96 13.46 -18.30
C ASP A 233 27.69 13.83 -17.51
N ALA A 234 26.53 13.87 -18.19
CA ALA A 234 25.24 14.10 -17.54
C ALA A 234 24.81 12.90 -16.67
N PHE A 235 25.20 11.69 -17.06
CA PHE A 235 24.99 10.47 -16.27
C PHE A 235 25.85 10.45 -15.00
N ALA A 236 27.10 10.96 -15.08
CA ALA A 236 28.00 11.04 -13.93
C ALA A 236 27.64 12.18 -12.94
N GLY A 237 27.01 13.26 -13.41
CA GLY A 237 26.49 14.35 -12.56
C GLY A 237 25.31 13.93 -11.68
N HIS A 238 24.48 13.01 -12.17
CA HIS A 238 23.29 12.49 -11.48
C HIS A 238 23.60 11.73 -10.17
N ASP A 239 24.80 11.13 -10.06
CA ASP A 239 25.24 10.35 -8.89
C ASP A 239 25.91 11.23 -7.80
N ARG A 240 26.26 12.48 -8.12
CA ARG A 240 27.00 13.40 -7.23
C ARG A 240 26.16 14.48 -6.53
N GLN A 241 24.90 14.67 -6.91
CA GLN A 241 24.06 15.79 -6.47
C GLN A 241 23.23 15.54 -5.20
N LEU A 242 23.64 14.61 -4.32
CA LEU A 242 23.04 14.47 -2.99
C LEU A 242 23.93 15.13 -1.91
N PRO A 243 23.87 16.46 -1.68
CA PRO A 243 24.48 17.07 -0.52
C PRO A 243 23.71 16.68 0.76
N GLY A 244 24.44 16.50 1.85
CA GLY A 244 23.95 15.97 3.13
C GLY A 244 23.10 16.94 3.95
N HIS A 245 21.86 17.23 3.52
CA HIS A 245 20.84 17.83 4.39
C HIS A 245 20.08 16.72 5.13
N GLN A 246 20.58 16.34 6.31
CA GLN A 246 20.05 15.24 7.12
C GLN A 246 18.99 15.70 8.14
N HIS A 247 17.81 16.16 7.73
CA HIS A 247 16.65 16.25 8.65
C HIS A 247 15.30 16.04 7.93
N ALA A 248 15.19 14.99 7.11
CA ALA A 248 13.90 14.54 6.59
C ALA A 248 13.42 13.31 7.37
N HIS A 249 12.30 13.43 8.08
CA HIS A 249 11.67 12.29 8.73
C HIS A 249 10.96 11.44 7.67
N GLN A 250 11.50 10.24 7.42
CA GLN A 250 10.87 9.26 6.53
C GLN A 250 9.68 8.61 7.25
N VAL A 251 8.48 8.85 6.74
CA VAL A 251 7.28 8.10 7.14
C VAL A 251 6.93 7.16 6.00
N ARG A 252 7.26 5.87 6.18
CA ARG A 252 6.89 4.83 5.23
C ARG A 252 5.38 4.61 5.28
N ALA A 253 4.70 4.84 4.15
CA ALA A 253 3.37 4.27 3.94
C ALA A 253 3.53 2.74 3.94
N GLY A 254 2.93 2.06 4.92
CA GLY A 254 3.00 0.61 5.02
C GLY A 254 1.75 -0.01 4.43
N ALA A 255 1.89 -0.83 3.38
CA ALA A 255 1.10 -2.05 3.25
C ALA A 255 2.04 -3.28 3.12
N GLY A 256 1.49 -4.43 3.47
CA GLY A 256 2.21 -5.59 4.01
C GLY A 256 3.10 -6.34 3.01
N GLY A 257 4.33 -6.64 3.44
CA GLY A 257 5.19 -7.64 2.83
C GLY A 257 5.73 -8.60 3.89
N ARG A 258 5.19 -9.83 3.88
CA ARG A 258 5.58 -11.07 4.59
C ARG A 258 5.98 -10.93 6.08
N GLY A 259 5.02 -11.25 6.94
CA GLY A 259 5.27 -11.67 8.32
C GLY A 259 5.50 -10.51 9.30
N GLY A 260 4.41 -10.03 9.90
CA GLY A 260 4.43 -9.13 11.05
C GLY A 260 3.57 -7.89 10.83
N ALA A 261 2.40 -7.89 11.46
CA ALA A 261 1.51 -6.74 11.51
C ALA A 261 2.24 -5.51 12.06
N ARG A 262 2.34 -4.46 11.24
CA ARG A 262 2.54 -3.07 11.71
C ARG A 262 1.73 -2.16 10.79
N ALA A 263 0.52 -1.83 11.24
CA ALA A 263 -0.19 -0.65 10.75
C ALA A 263 0.76 0.55 10.87
N GLY A 264 0.97 1.27 9.77
CA GLY A 264 1.77 2.49 9.74
C GLY A 264 1.06 3.60 10.53
N ALA A 265 1.20 3.58 11.86
CA ALA A 265 0.85 4.71 12.70
C ALA A 265 1.96 5.75 12.55
N GLY A 266 1.71 6.82 11.78
CA GLY A 266 2.51 8.04 11.84
C GLY A 266 2.53 8.54 13.28
N ARG A 267 3.65 8.35 13.97
CA ARG A 267 3.81 8.79 15.36
C ARG A 267 4.15 10.27 15.34
N ARG A 268 3.35 11.12 16.02
CA ARG A 268 3.83 12.43 16.48
C ARG A 268 4.96 12.18 17.48
N LEU A 269 6.21 12.41 17.07
CA LEU A 269 7.35 12.46 17.96
C LEU A 269 7.58 13.93 18.33
N ARG A 270 7.30 14.30 19.58
CA ARG A 270 7.91 15.48 20.18
C ARG A 270 9.35 15.10 20.55
N VAL A 271 10.30 15.87 20.06
CA VAL A 271 11.73 15.81 20.41
C VAL A 271 11.83 16.23 21.89
N PRO A 272 12.25 15.38 22.86
CA PRO A 272 13.49 14.59 22.80
C PRO A 272 13.36 13.18 23.45
N ASP A 273 13.57 12.09 22.67
CA ASP A 273 14.05 10.76 23.18
C ASP A 273 14.09 9.69 22.07
N ALA A 274 14.66 10.01 20.90
CA ALA A 274 14.76 9.07 19.78
C ALA A 274 16.21 8.58 19.57
N GLN A 275 16.80 7.97 20.61
CA GLN A 275 18.02 7.17 20.49
C GLN A 275 17.84 5.80 21.16
N ARG A 276 16.96 4.95 20.61
CA ARG A 276 17.06 3.48 20.78
C ARG A 276 15.96 2.78 19.98
N ALA A 277 16.34 2.20 18.84
CA ALA A 277 15.88 0.88 18.40
C ALA A 277 16.47 0.58 17.00
N HIS A 278 17.62 -0.10 16.94
CA HIS A 278 17.94 -1.03 15.85
C HIS A 278 19.04 -2.00 16.29
N ARG A 279 18.63 -3.20 16.72
CA ARG A 279 19.42 -4.43 16.63
C ARG A 279 18.49 -5.50 16.04
N GLY A 280 18.85 -6.03 14.87
CA GLY A 280 18.22 -7.22 14.33
C GLY A 280 18.13 -7.28 12.81
N ARG A 281 19.03 -8.09 12.24
CA ARG A 281 18.96 -8.81 10.95
C ARG A 281 19.25 -8.02 9.67
N ALA A 282 20.53 -8.04 9.29
CA ALA A 282 20.95 -8.10 7.90
C ALA A 282 20.75 -9.54 7.39
N GLY A 283 20.08 -9.68 6.24
CA GLY A 283 19.98 -10.92 5.48
C GLY A 283 20.76 -10.77 4.18
N GLU A 284 21.49 -11.83 3.82
CA GLU A 284 22.52 -11.92 2.79
C GLU A 284 22.09 -11.52 1.38
N LEU A 285 22.98 -10.82 0.66
CA LEU A 285 22.91 -10.63 -0.79
C LEU A 285 23.81 -11.68 -1.47
N HIS A 286 23.19 -12.66 -2.13
CA HIS A 286 23.86 -13.51 -3.12
C HIS A 286 24.18 -12.67 -4.37
N ARG A 287 25.46 -12.56 -4.71
CA ARG A 287 25.94 -12.12 -6.04
C ARG A 287 26.30 -13.35 -6.86
N ALA A 288 25.59 -13.57 -7.95
CA ALA A 288 26.05 -14.44 -9.03
C ALA A 288 26.10 -13.63 -10.34
N GLY A 289 27.29 -13.58 -10.94
CA GLY A 289 27.49 -13.50 -12.39
C GLY A 289 27.15 -12.20 -13.10
N ARG A 290 28.08 -11.24 -13.09
CA ARG A 290 28.62 -10.59 -14.32
C ARG A 290 29.74 -9.63 -13.93
N GLY A 291 30.96 -9.94 -14.37
CA GLY A 291 32.16 -9.18 -14.04
C GLY A 291 32.11 -7.76 -14.59
N ARG A 292 32.07 -6.77 -13.69
CA ARG A 292 32.63 -5.44 -13.90
C ARG A 292 33.31 -5.01 -12.61
N ARG A 293 34.59 -4.64 -12.71
CA ARG A 293 35.40 -4.11 -11.60
C ARG A 293 34.83 -2.75 -11.19
N GLY A 294 34.58 -2.57 -9.90
CA GLY A 294 34.13 -1.30 -9.34
C GLY A 294 35.26 -0.27 -9.33
N SER A 295 34.97 0.94 -9.82
CA SER A 295 35.84 2.11 -9.62
C SER A 295 35.74 2.58 -8.16
N ALA A 296 36.87 3.01 -7.63
CA ALA A 296 37.12 3.24 -6.21
C ALA A 296 36.57 4.59 -5.73
N ALA A 297 35.51 4.56 -4.90
CA ALA A 297 35.14 5.68 -4.02
C ALA A 297 34.43 5.21 -2.72
N GLY A 298 34.59 3.94 -2.33
CA GLY A 298 33.90 3.33 -1.19
C GLY A 298 34.71 3.20 0.11
N ARG A 299 35.84 3.91 0.27
CA ARG A 299 36.69 3.79 1.46
C ARG A 299 37.09 5.14 2.03
N ARG A 300 36.23 5.72 2.88
CA ARG A 300 36.60 6.54 4.05
C ARG A 300 35.32 6.94 4.81
N TRP A 301 35.17 6.42 6.02
CA TRP A 301 34.28 6.95 7.06
C TRP A 301 35.16 7.22 8.29
N PRO A 302 35.05 8.35 9.01
CA PRO A 302 35.97 8.67 10.09
C PRO A 302 35.68 7.81 11.32
N GLN A 303 36.73 7.17 11.86
CA GLN A 303 36.71 6.58 13.20
C GLN A 303 36.74 7.71 14.23
N GLY A 304 35.65 7.89 14.97
CA GLY A 304 35.58 8.90 16.03
C GLY A 304 34.48 8.60 17.05
N ASN A 305 34.82 7.78 18.06
CA ASN A 305 34.35 7.79 19.47
C ASN A 305 34.19 6.37 20.05
N ARG A 306 35.31 5.82 20.56
CA ARG A 306 35.36 4.60 21.38
C ARG A 306 35.66 4.89 22.87
N ARG A 307 35.23 6.03 23.43
CA ARG A 307 35.54 6.39 24.83
C ARG A 307 34.36 6.77 25.76
N ALA A 308 33.11 6.44 25.41
CA ALA A 308 31.95 6.75 26.29
C ALA A 308 31.16 5.52 26.81
N LEU A 309 31.76 4.34 26.91
CA LEU A 309 31.08 3.11 27.39
C LEU A 309 31.87 2.31 28.46
N ARG A 310 32.61 2.99 29.34
CA ARG A 310 33.25 2.34 30.52
C ARG A 310 32.91 2.95 31.88
N ALA A 311 31.86 3.77 31.98
CA ALA A 311 31.45 4.36 33.26
C ALA A 311 29.92 4.42 33.40
N ALA A 312 29.23 3.28 33.38
CA ALA A 312 27.82 3.18 33.81
C ALA A 312 27.46 1.74 34.23
N GLY A 313 28.39 1.05 34.87
CA GLY A 313 28.21 -0.30 35.40
C GLY A 313 28.81 -0.41 36.78
N ARG A 314 28.27 0.34 37.75
CA ARG A 314 28.44 0.16 39.21
C ARG A 314 27.47 1.09 39.93
N ARG A 315 26.76 0.53 40.93
CA ARG A 315 25.62 1.03 41.75
C ARG A 315 24.30 0.45 41.21
N ARG A 316 23.84 -0.71 41.69
CA ARG A 316 23.24 -1.00 43.01
C ARG A 316 22.29 0.11 43.43
#